data_AF-F3FV33-F1
#
_entry.id   AF-F3FV33-F1
#
_cell.length_a   1.000
_cell.length_b   1.000
_cell.length_c   1.000
_cell.angle_alpha   90.00
_cell.angle_beta   90.00
_cell.angle_gamma   90.00
#
_symmetry.space_group_name_H-M   'P 1'
#
loop_
_entity.id
_entity.type
_entity.pdbx_description
1 polymer ?
#
loop_
_entity_poly.entity_id
_entity_poly.type
_entity_poly.pdbx_seq_one_letter_code
_entity_poly.pdbx_strand_id
1 'polypeptide(L)'
;RRMAIAPCCYNRTRHELYQALSSEGKASGLKLSRDELGLPLSETVTAGARVRRQRDISMARRLGFDLLQRRLRGIDDYLPTPSLPTSWLDASYADYCNHLAKLKHLPAPGQQDWAALEAAGWKRLAEVRNLELVRDLFRRPLEMWLVL
;
A
#
# COMPACT_ATOMS: atom_id res chain seq x y z
N ARG A 1 12.49 35.93 4.27
CA ARG A 1 12.82 34.49 4.41
C ARG A 1 11.58 33.70 4.03
N ARG A 2 11.60 32.81 3.02
CA ARG A 2 10.45 31.98 2.63
C ARG A 2 10.65 30.57 3.17
N MET A 3 9.69 30.08 3.94
CA MET A 3 9.68 28.71 4.46
C MET A 3 8.63 27.93 3.66
N ALA A 4 9.01 26.79 3.10
CA ALA A 4 8.11 25.88 2.42
C ALA A 4 7.93 24.64 3.29
N ILE A 5 6.67 24.29 3.58
CA ILE A 5 6.32 23.06 4.27
C ILE A 5 5.85 22.09 3.19
N ALA A 6 6.61 21.02 2.97
CA ALA A 6 6.27 19.96 2.03
C ALA A 6 5.65 18.80 2.81
N PRO A 7 4.57 18.18 2.29
CA PRO A 7 3.86 17.14 3.00
C PRO A 7 4.76 15.94 3.33
N CYS A 8 5.75 15.63 2.49
CA CYS A 8 6.65 14.46 2.55
C CYS A 8 7.44 14.23 3.85
N CYS A 9 7.34 15.12 4.84
CA CYS A 9 8.05 15.03 6.11
C CYS A 9 7.17 14.69 7.32
N TYR A 10 5.84 14.69 7.21
CA TYR A 10 4.97 14.53 8.39
C TYR A 10 5.25 13.22 9.15
N ASN A 11 5.44 12.11 8.44
CA ASN A 11 5.73 10.80 9.04
C ASN A 11 7.19 10.61 9.51
N ARG A 12 8.08 11.60 9.31
CA ARG A 12 9.48 11.57 9.77
C ARG A 12 9.66 12.13 11.18
N THR A 13 8.61 12.14 11.97
CA THR A 13 8.66 12.50 13.40
C THR A 13 9.27 11.35 14.22
N ARG A 14 9.93 11.71 15.32
CA ARG A 14 10.43 10.76 16.32
C ARG A 14 9.34 10.18 17.21
N HIS A 15 8.18 10.83 17.25
CA HIS A 15 7.08 10.47 18.15
C HIS A 15 6.15 9.45 17.48
N GLU A 16 5.70 8.44 18.23
CA GLU A 16 4.71 7.47 17.76
C GLU A 16 3.34 8.11 17.50
N LEU A 17 2.98 9.12 18.30
CA LEU A 17 1.81 9.96 18.12
C LEU A 17 2.24 11.37 17.73
N TYR A 18 1.61 11.93 16.71
CA TYR A 18 1.86 13.29 16.28
C TYR A 18 1.58 14.30 17.39
N GLN A 19 2.44 15.31 17.50
CA GLN A 19 2.31 16.40 18.46
C GLN A 19 2.00 17.67 17.67
N ALA A 20 0.74 18.10 17.70
CA ALA A 20 0.33 19.34 17.06
C ALA A 20 1.06 20.55 17.66
N LEU A 21 1.39 21.53 16.82
CA LEU A 21 2.17 22.70 17.24
C LEU A 21 1.26 23.85 17.68
N SER A 22 0.17 24.11 16.94
CA SER A 22 -0.86 25.10 17.28
C SER A 22 -1.62 24.78 18.57
N SER A 23 -2.18 25.83 19.16
CA SER A 23 -3.17 25.73 20.24
C SER A 23 -4.40 24.92 19.81
N GLU A 24 -4.90 25.17 18.61
CA GLU A 24 -6.09 24.57 18.02
C GLU A 24 -5.88 23.07 17.76
N GLY A 25 -4.73 22.69 17.22
CA GLY A 25 -4.36 21.30 17.01
C GLY A 25 -4.18 20.54 18.31
N LYS A 26 -3.59 21.17 19.35
CA LYS A 26 -3.47 20.58 20.69
C LYS A 26 -4.82 20.42 21.40
N ALA A 27 -5.77 21.32 21.17
CA ALA A 27 -7.12 21.25 21.71
C ALA A 27 -8.03 20.27 20.94
N SER A 28 -7.60 19.81 19.76
CA SER A 28 -8.34 18.84 18.97
C SER A 28 -8.33 17.45 19.61
N GLY A 29 -9.44 16.72 19.45
CA GLY A 29 -9.52 15.29 19.79
C GLY A 29 -8.80 14.36 18.80
N LEU A 30 -8.32 14.88 17.67
CA LEU A 30 -7.66 14.09 16.64
C LEU A 30 -6.28 13.60 17.11
N LYS A 31 -6.10 12.28 17.13
CA LYS A 31 -4.81 11.63 17.43
C LYS A 31 -4.39 10.82 16.22
N LEU A 32 -3.21 11.13 15.69
CA LEU A 32 -2.63 10.42 14.55
C LEU A 32 -1.36 9.73 14.98
N SER A 33 -1.27 8.43 14.70
CA SER A 33 -0.03 7.68 14.76
C SER A 33 0.92 8.08 13.64
N ARG A 34 2.20 7.74 13.78
CA ARG A 34 3.23 7.98 12.76
C ARG A 34 2.87 7.35 11.41
N ASP A 35 2.20 6.20 11.40
CA ASP A 35 1.80 5.53 10.17
C ASP A 35 0.64 6.28 9.48
N GLU A 36 -0.30 6.80 10.27
CA GLU A 36 -1.41 7.63 9.78
C GLU A 36 -0.94 9.00 9.25
N LEU A 37 0.23 9.49 9.66
CA LEU A 37 0.87 10.66 9.03
C LEU A 37 1.30 10.41 7.58
N GLY A 38 1.28 9.15 7.12
CA GLY A 38 1.47 8.78 5.72
C GLY A 38 0.23 8.97 4.85
N LEU A 39 -0.97 9.14 5.43
CA LEU A 39 -2.22 9.29 4.68
C LEU A 39 -2.16 10.46 3.67
N PRO A 40 -1.59 11.64 4.01
CA PRO A 40 -1.50 12.73 3.05
C PRO A 40 -0.41 12.58 2.00
N LEU A 41 0.52 11.63 2.18
CA LEU A 41 1.72 11.47 1.35
C LEU A 41 1.52 10.63 0.09
N SER A 42 0.36 10.00 -0.05
CA SER A 42 0.17 8.87 -0.98
C SER A 42 -0.16 9.29 -2.42
N GLU A 43 -0.02 10.56 -2.77
CA GLU A 43 -0.40 11.04 -4.10
C GLU A 43 0.58 10.56 -5.20
N THR A 44 0.02 9.97 -6.26
CA THR A 44 0.79 9.48 -7.42
C THR A 44 0.36 10.18 -8.71
N VAL A 45 0.30 11.53 -8.70
CA VAL A 45 -0.24 12.30 -9.85
C VAL A 45 0.79 12.52 -10.96
N THR A 46 2.09 12.47 -10.67
CA THR A 46 3.15 12.82 -11.64
C THR A 46 3.71 11.62 -12.43
N ALA A 47 3.34 10.39 -12.09
CA ALA A 47 3.87 9.20 -12.76
C ALA A 47 3.26 9.01 -14.16
N GLY A 48 4.08 8.81 -15.19
CA GLY A 48 3.62 8.52 -16.55
C GLY A 48 2.78 7.23 -16.66
N ALA A 49 1.99 7.09 -17.73
CA ALA A 49 1.06 5.96 -17.92
C ALA A 49 1.73 4.58 -17.79
N ARG A 50 2.96 4.43 -18.30
CA ARG A 50 3.75 3.19 -18.17
C ARG A 50 4.02 2.83 -16.72
N VAL A 51 4.45 3.80 -15.91
CA VAL A 51 4.79 3.59 -14.49
C VAL A 51 3.53 3.23 -13.71
N ARG A 52 2.40 3.89 -13.99
CA ARG A 52 1.11 3.53 -13.39
C ARG A 52 0.71 2.10 -13.70
N ARG A 53 0.79 1.69 -14.98
CA ARG A 53 0.48 0.30 -15.39
C ARG A 53 1.38 -0.72 -14.68
N GLN A 54 2.69 -0.48 -14.61
CA GLN A 54 3.62 -1.38 -13.94
C GLN A 54 3.32 -1.51 -12.44
N ARG A 55 3.03 -0.38 -11.77
CA ARG A 55 2.60 -0.37 -10.37
C ARG A 55 1.35 -1.20 -10.18
N ASP A 56 0.35 -1.01 -11.04
CA ASP A 56 -0.94 -1.68 -10.92
C ASP A 56 -0.81 -3.19 -11.11
N ILE A 57 -0.04 -3.64 -12.12
CA ILE A 57 0.28 -5.06 -12.30
C ILE A 57 1.00 -5.60 -11.05
N SER A 58 2.01 -4.87 -10.55
CA SER A 58 2.76 -5.28 -9.35
C SER A 58 1.85 -5.44 -8.13
N MET A 59 0.95 -4.49 -7.88
CA MET A 59 0.01 -4.52 -6.77
C MET A 59 -1.03 -5.64 -6.93
N ALA A 60 -1.65 -5.77 -8.10
CA ALA A 60 -2.64 -6.82 -8.36
C ALA A 60 -2.03 -8.22 -8.14
N ARG A 61 -0.80 -8.45 -8.63
CA ARG A 61 -0.10 -9.72 -8.43
C ARG A 61 0.20 -10.02 -6.96
N ARG A 62 0.65 -9.02 -6.20
CA ARG A 62 0.88 -9.14 -4.74
C ARG A 62 -0.41 -9.46 -3.99
N LEU A 63 -1.51 -8.79 -4.33
CA LEU A 63 -2.81 -9.01 -3.71
C LEU A 63 -3.37 -10.41 -4.04
N GLY A 64 -3.22 -10.87 -5.27
CA GLY A 64 -3.59 -12.24 -5.61
C GLY A 64 -2.71 -13.28 -4.90
N PHE A 65 -1.41 -12.99 -4.72
CA PHE A 65 -0.52 -13.86 -3.95
C PHE A 65 -0.90 -13.86 -2.47
N ASP A 66 -1.35 -12.73 -1.91
CA ASP A 66 -1.89 -12.69 -0.54
C ASP A 66 -3.09 -13.64 -0.36
N LEU A 67 -3.99 -13.71 -1.35
CA LEU A 67 -5.09 -14.68 -1.33
C LEU A 67 -4.59 -16.13 -1.37
N LEU A 68 -3.57 -16.40 -2.19
CA LEU A 68 -2.98 -17.74 -2.29
C LEU A 68 -2.25 -18.13 -1.01
N GLN A 69 -1.41 -17.27 -0.45
CA GLN A 69 -0.61 -17.60 0.73
C GLN A 69 -1.48 -17.89 1.96
N ARG A 70 -2.58 -17.14 2.15
CA ARG A 70 -3.57 -17.40 3.22
C ARG A 70 -4.16 -18.79 3.08
N ARG A 71 -4.54 -19.17 1.85
CA ARG A 71 -5.07 -20.51 1.54
C ARG A 71 -4.04 -21.61 1.81
N LEU A 72 -2.80 -21.44 1.37
CA LEU A 72 -1.74 -22.42 1.55
C LEU A 72 -1.35 -22.62 3.01
N ARG A 73 -1.45 -21.56 3.83
CA ARG A 73 -1.14 -21.61 5.26
C ARG A 73 -2.35 -21.99 6.12
N GLY A 74 -3.57 -21.85 5.60
CA GLY A 74 -4.80 -22.02 6.36
C GLY A 74 -5.05 -20.93 7.40
N ILE A 75 -4.45 -19.74 7.24
CA ILE A 75 -4.51 -18.64 8.21
C ILE A 75 -4.82 -17.34 7.49
N ASP A 76 -5.74 -16.55 8.04
CA ASP A 76 -6.12 -15.23 7.53
C ASP A 76 -5.20 -14.10 8.02
N ASP A 77 -3.88 -14.33 7.93
CA ASP A 77 -2.86 -13.35 8.32
C ASP A 77 -2.03 -12.89 7.14
N TYR A 78 -1.80 -11.57 7.10
CA TYR A 78 -0.95 -10.96 6.09
C TYR A 78 0.49 -11.46 6.21
N LEU A 79 1.08 -11.85 5.08
CA LEU A 79 2.48 -12.24 4.99
C LEU A 79 3.26 -11.21 4.17
N PRO A 80 4.15 -10.41 4.79
CA PRO A 80 4.94 -9.42 4.07
C PRO A 80 5.85 -10.07 3.02
N THR A 81 5.69 -9.75 1.75
CA THR A 81 6.58 -10.20 0.66
C THR A 81 7.56 -9.11 0.23
N PRO A 82 8.84 -9.44 -0.04
CA PRO A 82 9.77 -8.44 -0.55
C PRO A 82 9.35 -7.95 -1.93
N SER A 83 9.80 -6.75 -2.29
CA SER A 83 9.62 -6.24 -3.64
C SER A 83 10.50 -7.01 -4.62
N LEU A 84 9.87 -7.63 -5.63
CA LEU A 84 10.59 -8.25 -6.73
C LEU A 84 10.99 -7.21 -7.79
N PRO A 85 12.10 -7.44 -8.52
CA PRO A 85 12.47 -6.65 -9.70
C PRO A 85 11.33 -6.54 -10.72
N THR A 86 11.27 -5.43 -11.45
CA THR A 86 10.22 -5.17 -12.45
C THR A 86 10.17 -6.20 -13.58
N SER A 87 11.27 -6.91 -13.87
CA SER A 87 11.29 -8.03 -14.82
C SER A 87 10.35 -9.17 -14.45
N TRP A 88 10.00 -9.33 -13.16
CA TRP A 88 8.99 -10.31 -12.73
C TRP A 88 7.56 -9.95 -13.13
N LEU A 89 7.32 -8.73 -13.62
CA LEU A 89 6.03 -8.36 -14.19
C LEU A 89 5.80 -9.01 -15.56
N ASP A 90 6.87 -9.39 -16.26
CA ASP A 90 6.81 -10.05 -17.57
C ASP A 90 6.72 -11.59 -17.43
N ALA A 91 7.02 -12.13 -16.25
CA ALA A 91 6.88 -13.56 -15.95
C ALA A 91 5.40 -13.98 -15.91
N SER A 92 5.13 -15.28 -16.11
CA SER A 92 3.80 -15.82 -15.88
C SER A 92 3.38 -15.62 -14.42
N TYR A 93 2.08 -15.47 -14.16
CA TYR A 93 1.61 -15.29 -12.79
C TYR A 93 1.86 -16.54 -11.92
N ALA A 94 1.85 -17.73 -12.54
CA ALA A 94 2.22 -18.97 -11.89
C ALA A 94 3.69 -18.96 -11.42
N ASP A 95 4.62 -18.55 -12.27
CA ASP A 95 6.04 -18.46 -11.91
C ASP A 95 6.28 -17.45 -10.79
N TYR A 96 5.62 -16.30 -10.87
CA TYR A 96 5.62 -15.27 -9.84
C TYR A 96 5.20 -15.84 -8.48
N CYS A 97 4.06 -16.56 -8.44
CA CYS A 97 3.55 -17.14 -7.20
C CYS A 97 4.43 -18.27 -6.66
N ASN A 98 4.91 -19.16 -7.53
CA ASN A 98 5.82 -20.24 -7.15
C ASN A 98 7.14 -19.70 -6.60
N HIS A 99 7.68 -18.63 -7.19
CA HIS A 99 8.88 -17.98 -6.70
C HIS A 99 8.66 -17.40 -5.30
N LEU A 100 7.57 -16.65 -5.09
CA LEU A 100 7.26 -16.09 -3.78
C LEU A 100 6.97 -17.17 -2.72
N ALA A 101 6.28 -18.24 -3.08
CA ALA A 101 6.04 -19.37 -2.18
C ALA A 101 7.36 -19.99 -1.70
N LYS A 102 8.32 -20.21 -2.61
CA LYS A 102 9.67 -20.69 -2.27
C LYS A 102 10.42 -19.70 -1.37
N LEU A 103 10.40 -18.41 -1.71
CA LEU A 103 11.06 -17.36 -0.94
C LEU A 103 10.50 -17.20 0.48
N LYS A 104 9.23 -17.59 0.66
CA LYS A 104 8.52 -17.54 1.94
C LYS A 104 8.42 -18.89 2.65
N HIS A 105 9.10 -19.91 2.14
CA HIS A 105 9.08 -21.26 2.70
C HIS A 105 7.64 -21.80 2.88
N LEU A 106 6.75 -21.47 1.94
CA LEU A 106 5.38 -21.96 1.92
C LEU A 106 5.32 -23.34 1.23
N PRO A 107 4.26 -24.13 1.50
CA PRO A 107 3.97 -25.31 0.70
C PRO A 107 3.93 -24.98 -0.80
N ALA A 108 4.32 -25.95 -1.62
CA ALA A 108 4.24 -25.80 -3.06
C ALA A 108 2.78 -25.53 -3.47
N PRO A 109 2.49 -24.44 -4.22
CA PRO A 109 1.12 -24.12 -4.63
C PRO A 109 0.42 -25.25 -5.41
N GLY A 110 1.17 -26.09 -6.13
CA GLY A 110 0.61 -27.16 -6.95
C GLY A 110 -0.23 -26.63 -8.12
N GLN A 111 -1.19 -27.43 -8.58
CA GLN A 111 -2.11 -27.02 -9.64
C GLN A 111 -3.12 -26.02 -9.09
N GLN A 112 -3.22 -24.86 -9.74
CA GLN A 112 -4.16 -23.80 -9.41
C GLN A 112 -4.87 -23.31 -10.66
N ASP A 113 -6.05 -22.72 -10.47
CA ASP A 113 -6.63 -21.84 -11.48
C ASP A 113 -5.91 -20.48 -11.41
N TRP A 114 -4.78 -20.40 -12.13
CA TRP A 114 -3.92 -19.23 -12.13
C TRP A 114 -4.62 -17.99 -12.69
N ALA A 115 -5.48 -18.17 -13.70
CA ALA A 115 -6.23 -17.07 -14.30
C ALA A 115 -7.25 -16.49 -13.32
N ALA A 116 -7.99 -17.34 -12.60
CA ALA A 116 -8.93 -16.89 -11.57
C ALA A 116 -8.21 -16.20 -10.40
N LEU A 117 -7.05 -16.71 -9.97
CA LEU A 117 -6.25 -16.06 -8.91
C LEU A 117 -5.70 -14.70 -9.34
N GLU A 118 -5.20 -14.58 -10.58
CA GLU A 118 -4.72 -13.28 -11.10
C GLU A 118 -5.88 -12.29 -11.19
N ALA A 119 -7.05 -12.71 -11.70
CA ALA A 119 -8.25 -11.90 -11.76
C ALA A 119 -8.74 -11.47 -10.37
N ALA A 120 -8.67 -12.36 -9.36
CA ALA A 120 -9.01 -12.03 -7.99
C ALA A 120 -8.05 -10.97 -7.41
N GLY A 121 -6.76 -11.02 -7.75
CA GLY A 121 -5.79 -9.98 -7.41
C GLY A 121 -6.16 -8.60 -7.99
N TRP A 122 -6.61 -8.56 -9.25
CA TRP A 122 -7.12 -7.33 -9.87
C TRP A 122 -8.39 -6.81 -9.22
N LYS A 123 -9.34 -7.70 -8.87
CA LYS A 123 -10.54 -7.32 -8.13
C LYS A 123 -10.18 -6.71 -6.77
N ARG A 124 -9.26 -7.34 -6.05
CA ARG A 124 -8.78 -6.82 -4.75
C ARG A 124 -8.09 -5.47 -4.89
N LEU A 125 -7.35 -5.25 -5.98
CA LEU A 125 -6.76 -3.94 -6.26
C LEU A 125 -7.83 -2.87 -6.47
N ALA A 126 -8.92 -3.19 -7.18
CA ALA A 126 -10.04 -2.26 -7.35
C ALA A 126 -10.72 -1.92 -6.00
N GLU A 127 -10.90 -2.91 -5.13
CA GLU A 127 -11.41 -2.69 -3.77
C GLU A 127 -10.49 -1.77 -2.96
N VAL A 128 -9.17 -2.03 -2.97
CA VAL A 128 -8.18 -1.18 -2.28
C VAL A 128 -8.26 0.26 -2.81
N ARG A 129 -8.31 0.45 -4.12
CA ARG A 129 -8.42 1.79 -4.73
C ARG A 129 -9.70 2.52 -4.34
N ASN A 130 -10.82 1.81 -4.25
CA ASN A 130 -12.07 2.41 -3.78
C ASN A 130 -11.95 2.89 -2.33
N LEU A 131 -11.24 2.15 -1.48
CA LEU A 131 -10.92 2.59 -0.12
C LEU A 131 -9.95 3.78 -0.12
N GLU A 132 -9.00 3.83 -1.05
CA GLU A 132 -8.11 4.98 -1.21
C GLU A 132 -8.88 6.26 -1.59
N LEU A 133 -9.96 6.18 -2.38
CA LEU A 133 -10.80 7.35 -2.69
C LEU A 133 -11.44 7.97 -1.44
N VAL A 134 -11.85 7.13 -0.48
CA VAL A 134 -12.41 7.61 0.79
C VAL A 134 -11.31 8.31 1.60
N ARG A 135 -10.12 7.71 1.67
CA ARG A 135 -8.94 8.32 2.32
C ARG A 135 -8.60 9.67 1.69
N ASP A 136 -8.67 9.76 0.37
CA ASP A 136 -8.30 10.95 -0.39
C ASP A 136 -9.19 12.17 -0.07
N LEU A 137 -10.45 11.96 0.31
CA LEU A 137 -11.34 13.03 0.79
C LEU A 137 -10.78 13.77 2.02
N PHE A 138 -10.11 13.05 2.90
CA PHE A 138 -9.56 13.60 4.15
C PHE A 138 -8.15 14.18 3.98
N ARG A 139 -7.52 14.01 2.82
CA ARG A 139 -6.14 14.47 2.59
C ARG A 139 -5.96 15.94 2.87
N ARG A 140 -6.69 16.79 2.16
CA ARG A 140 -6.52 18.25 2.26
C ARG A 140 -6.87 18.79 3.65
N PRO A 141 -7.96 18.35 4.29
CA PRO A 141 -8.22 18.67 5.69
C PRO A 141 -7.09 18.24 6.63
N LEU A 142 -6.53 17.03 6.45
CA LEU A 142 -5.41 16.55 7.27
C LEU A 142 -4.14 17.37 7.04
N GLU A 143 -3.80 17.72 5.79
CA GLU A 143 -2.66 18.61 5.51
C GLU A 143 -2.81 19.96 6.22
N MET A 144 -4.00 20.56 6.16
CA MET A 144 -4.27 21.83 6.84
C MET A 144 -4.10 21.68 8.35
N TRP A 145 -4.63 20.61 8.94
CA TRP A 145 -4.49 20.35 10.37
C TRP A 145 -3.03 20.12 10.78
N LEU A 146 -2.23 19.43 9.97
CA LEU A 146 -0.81 19.14 10.24
C LEU A 146 0.12 20.36 10.13
N VAL A 147 -0.33 21.43 9.47
CA VAL A 147 0.42 22.69 9.33
C VAL A 147 0.11 23.67 10.46
N LEU A 148 -0.98 23.47 11.20
CA LEU A 148 -1.37 24.27 12.36
C LEU A 148 -0.58 23.83 13.61
#